data_AF-A0A6A6DLG8-F1
#
_entry.id   AF-A0A6A6DLG8-F1
#
_cell.length_a   1.000
_cell.length_b   1.000
_cell.length_c   1.000
_cell.angle_alpha   90.00
_cell.angle_beta   90.00
_cell.angle_gamma   90.00
#
_symmetry.space_group_name_H-M   'P 1'
#
loop_
_entity.id
_entity.type
_entity.pdbx_description
1 polymer ?
#
loop_
_entity_poly.entity_id
_entity_poly.type
_entity_poly.pdbx_seq_one_letter_code
_entity_poly.pdbx_strand_id
1 'polypeptide(L)'
;MAGENPKTAAEYDSNIRAYTIFCSYMLLCISLAVFIIRNLLVSFNSLSPPGFNRRHVLLFSFLATASLCTTWYYMYQYFVDSYQRWVYWQEFYGRPIVNLELGRWLRETELFREAWLAAIVGVHRYWWTAQIFLFACGLGLNLEQKGTRKGIKHTWAFMLLGQVVAISFATNLFLISLLLTPKSCKPAQKDAPRKNKWIGPWLLNFIAVFGTLWPAYSLQDPEFQAPPHILHPPRFLRLLLVPHFVLLLLPIARAVLPTKYVSDEDVPFADRAYNFMWNIVIGGGGMLVLKASAAVWREFGFSVLVPTLFETPAVSSVGWDVIFCWITWYAWWKVQKVSFDDVIGVEGSVEEKEVEVEETN
;
A
#
# COMPACT_ATOMS: atom_id res chain seq x y z
N MET A 1 -58.10 -10.73 22.10
CA MET A 1 -56.95 -10.87 23.01
C MET A 1 -55.72 -10.44 22.25
N ALA A 2 -55.32 -9.20 22.46
CA ALA A 2 -54.14 -8.60 21.89
C ALA A 2 -52.91 -9.10 22.66
N GLY A 3 -51.99 -9.76 21.96
CA GLY A 3 -50.66 -10.06 22.45
C GLY A 3 -49.68 -9.11 21.78
N GLU A 4 -49.64 -7.85 22.22
CA GLU A 4 -48.52 -6.98 21.92
C GLU A 4 -47.26 -7.60 22.55
N ASN A 5 -46.39 -8.10 21.69
CA ASN A 5 -45.12 -8.69 22.09
C ASN A 5 -44.16 -7.52 22.43
N PRO A 6 -43.66 -7.41 23.68
CA PRO A 6 -42.77 -6.32 24.09
C PRO A 6 -41.34 -6.58 23.60
N LYS A 7 -41.14 -6.57 22.27
CA LYS A 7 -39.82 -6.49 21.63
C LYS A 7 -39.56 -5.12 20.99
N THR A 8 -40.47 -4.16 21.18
CA THR A 8 -40.45 -2.85 20.51
C THR A 8 -39.71 -1.75 21.27
N ALA A 9 -38.91 -2.07 22.31
CA ALA A 9 -38.16 -1.07 23.09
C ALA A 9 -36.62 -1.23 23.01
N ALA A 10 -36.10 -2.19 22.26
CA ALA A 10 -34.66 -2.54 22.29
C ALA A 10 -33.87 -2.23 21.00
N GLU A 11 -34.47 -1.60 19.97
CA GLU A 11 -33.76 -1.42 18.69
C GLU A 11 -33.85 0.02 18.15
N TYR A 12 -33.78 1.01 19.05
CA TYR A 12 -33.18 2.30 18.69
C TYR A 12 -31.65 2.13 18.63
N ASP A 13 -31.21 1.19 17.78
CA ASP A 13 -29.80 0.96 17.53
C ASP A 13 -29.30 2.14 16.71
N SER A 14 -28.86 3.16 17.45
CA SER A 14 -28.52 4.45 16.89
C SER A 14 -27.51 4.30 15.75
N ASN A 15 -27.75 4.99 14.63
CA ASN A 15 -26.81 5.05 13.51
C ASN A 15 -25.45 5.65 13.88
N ILE A 16 -25.29 6.12 15.14
CA ILE A 16 -24.08 6.70 15.71
C ILE A 16 -22.88 5.77 15.52
N ARG A 17 -23.03 4.46 15.73
CA ARG A 17 -21.91 3.51 15.55
C ARG A 17 -21.40 3.50 14.11
N ALA A 18 -22.30 3.40 13.14
CA ALA A 18 -21.94 3.34 11.72
C ALA A 18 -21.29 4.66 11.25
N TYR A 19 -21.87 5.79 11.62
CA TYR A 19 -21.27 7.11 11.36
C TYR A 19 -19.91 7.26 12.03
N THR A 20 -19.77 6.85 13.29
CA THR A 20 -18.51 6.95 14.02
C THR A 20 -17.41 6.15 13.34
N ILE A 21 -17.68 4.90 12.93
CA ILE A 21 -16.70 4.07 12.23
C ILE A 21 -16.29 4.74 10.92
N PHE A 22 -17.27 5.14 10.09
CA PHE A 22 -16.99 5.77 8.80
C PHE A 22 -16.24 7.10 8.93
N CYS A 23 -16.72 8.00 9.78
CA CYS A 23 -16.10 9.30 10.03
C CYS A 23 -14.71 9.15 10.66
N SER A 24 -14.51 8.21 11.58
CA SER A 24 -13.20 7.97 12.19
C SER A 24 -12.19 7.47 11.15
N TYR A 25 -12.61 6.61 10.23
CA TYR A 25 -11.79 6.16 9.12
C TYR A 25 -11.44 7.32 8.17
N MET A 26 -12.42 8.14 7.77
CA MET A 26 -12.16 9.30 6.91
C MET A 26 -11.22 10.31 7.56
N LEU A 27 -11.43 10.58 8.86
CA LEU A 27 -10.56 11.45 9.65
C LEU A 27 -9.15 10.89 9.76
N LEU A 28 -8.98 9.58 9.94
CA LEU A 28 -7.68 8.91 9.95
C LEU A 28 -6.94 9.10 8.62
N CYS A 29 -7.61 8.84 7.49
CA CYS A 29 -7.04 9.02 6.15
C CYS A 29 -6.55 10.47 5.93
N ILE A 30 -7.40 11.46 6.23
CA ILE A 30 -7.05 12.88 6.08
C ILE A 30 -5.91 13.26 7.03
N SER A 31 -5.98 12.86 8.30
CA SER A 31 -4.98 13.21 9.31
C SER A 31 -3.61 12.63 8.96
N LEU A 32 -3.53 11.39 8.48
CA LEU A 32 -2.28 10.77 8.03
C LEU A 32 -1.70 11.47 6.80
N ALA A 33 -2.53 11.77 5.80
CA ALA A 33 -2.08 12.47 4.60
C ALA A 33 -1.54 13.88 4.95
N VAL A 34 -2.28 14.65 5.75
CA VAL A 34 -1.86 15.98 6.21
C VAL A 34 -0.57 15.90 7.03
N PHE A 35 -0.47 14.92 7.94
CA PHE A 35 0.73 14.71 8.75
C PHE A 35 1.96 14.45 7.88
N ILE A 36 1.88 13.54 6.91
CA ILE A 36 2.99 13.22 6.01
C ILE A 36 3.34 14.43 5.13
N ILE A 37 2.36 15.07 4.50
CA ILE A 37 2.58 16.23 3.62
C ILE A 37 3.22 17.38 4.40
N ARG A 38 2.74 17.70 5.61
CA ARG A 38 3.32 18.74 6.45
C ARG A 38 4.79 18.46 6.75
N ASN A 39 5.13 17.22 7.12
CA ASN A 39 6.52 16.83 7.38
C ASN A 39 7.39 16.94 6.11
N LEU A 40 6.86 16.57 4.95
CA LEU A 40 7.56 16.73 3.67
C LEU A 40 7.80 18.19 3.32
N LEU A 41 6.81 19.07 3.54
CA LEU A 41 6.94 20.51 3.29
C LEU A 41 7.98 21.17 4.21
N VAL A 42 8.02 20.78 5.49
CA VAL A 42 9.06 21.25 6.42
C VAL A 42 10.44 20.78 5.94
N SER A 43 10.59 19.52 5.54
CA SER A 43 11.85 19.01 4.98
C SER A 43 12.25 19.72 3.68
N PHE A 44 11.29 19.99 2.80
CA PHE A 44 11.51 20.71 1.53
C PHE A 44 12.04 22.13 1.76
N ASN A 45 11.51 22.84 2.76
CA ASN A 45 11.91 24.22 3.07
C ASN A 45 13.23 24.29 3.85
N SER A 46 13.59 23.25 4.60
CA SER A 46 14.76 23.24 5.48
C SER A 46 16.00 22.57 4.87
N LEU A 47 15.82 21.66 3.90
CA LEU A 47 16.88 20.85 3.34
C LEU A 47 16.89 21.01 1.83
N SER A 48 17.88 21.75 1.33
CA SER A 48 18.33 21.67 -0.07
C SER A 48 19.59 20.80 -0.11
N PRO A 49 19.49 19.46 -0.06
CA PRO A 49 20.66 18.61 -0.08
C PRO A 49 21.43 18.76 -1.40
N PRO A 50 22.76 18.62 -1.40
CA PRO A 50 23.53 18.53 -2.63
C PRO A 50 23.03 17.34 -3.47
N GLY A 51 22.69 17.59 -4.75
CA GLY A 51 22.03 16.63 -5.64
C GLY A 51 20.49 16.67 -5.65
N PHE A 52 19.88 17.63 -4.95
CA PHE A 52 18.44 17.88 -5.00
C PHE A 52 17.98 18.25 -6.42
N ASN A 53 17.16 17.40 -7.03
CA ASN A 53 16.52 17.68 -8.30
C ASN A 53 15.02 17.97 -8.12
N ARG A 54 14.65 19.25 -8.19
CA ARG A 54 13.27 19.72 -8.08
C ARG A 54 12.32 19.03 -9.08
N ARG A 55 12.82 18.62 -10.25
CA ARG A 55 12.02 17.92 -11.27
C ARG A 55 11.55 16.55 -10.78
N HIS A 56 12.39 15.82 -10.05
CA HIS A 56 12.01 14.52 -9.48
C HIS A 56 10.94 14.67 -8.39
N VAL A 57 11.07 15.68 -7.53
CA VAL A 57 10.05 15.98 -6.51
C VAL A 57 8.73 16.36 -7.15
N LEU A 58 8.74 17.21 -8.19
CA LEU A 58 7.55 17.57 -8.95
C LEU A 58 6.91 16.37 -9.63
N LEU A 59 7.71 15.48 -10.24
CA LEU A 59 7.23 14.25 -10.87
C LEU A 59 6.47 13.37 -9.86
N PHE A 60 7.09 13.03 -8.72
CA PHE A 60 6.43 12.19 -7.73
C PHE A 60 5.26 12.90 -7.02
N SER A 61 5.28 14.24 -6.91
CA SER A 61 4.13 15.01 -6.40
C SER A 61 2.95 14.96 -7.37
N PHE A 62 3.22 15.06 -8.67
CA PHE A 62 2.21 14.90 -9.72
C PHE A 62 1.63 13.48 -9.69
N LEU A 63 2.50 12.45 -9.65
CA LEU A 63 2.06 11.05 -9.58
C LEU A 63 1.24 10.76 -8.31
N ALA A 64 1.64 11.30 -7.15
CA ALA A 64 0.87 11.19 -5.90
C ALA A 64 -0.53 11.81 -6.05
N THR A 65 -0.61 13.01 -6.60
CA THR A 65 -1.89 13.72 -6.76
C THR A 65 -2.79 13.00 -7.75
N ALA A 66 -2.24 12.62 -8.91
CA ALA A 66 -2.98 11.91 -9.95
C ALA A 66 -3.48 10.54 -9.43
N SER A 67 -2.65 9.81 -8.69
CA SER A 67 -3.06 8.52 -8.14
C SER A 67 -4.13 8.66 -7.05
N LEU A 68 -4.01 9.65 -6.15
CA LEU A 68 -5.03 9.95 -5.15
C LEU A 68 -6.36 10.33 -5.81
N CYS A 69 -6.33 11.30 -6.74
CA CYS A 69 -7.55 11.77 -7.42
C CYS A 69 -8.24 10.64 -8.18
N THR A 70 -7.48 9.79 -8.88
CA THR A 70 -8.05 8.70 -9.69
C THR A 70 -8.66 7.60 -8.80
N THR A 71 -7.92 7.14 -7.78
CA THR A 71 -8.38 6.10 -6.86
C THR A 71 -9.61 6.55 -6.07
N TRP A 72 -9.60 7.78 -5.53
CA TRP A 72 -10.74 8.32 -4.78
C TRP A 72 -11.94 8.67 -5.65
N TYR A 73 -11.74 9.05 -6.90
CA TYR A 73 -12.84 9.22 -7.84
C TYR A 73 -13.66 7.92 -7.98
N TYR A 74 -12.98 6.79 -8.20
CA TYR A 74 -13.65 5.49 -8.30
C TYR A 74 -14.18 4.98 -6.95
N MET A 75 -13.49 5.27 -5.84
CA MET A 75 -14.01 4.95 -4.50
C MET A 75 -15.32 5.72 -4.21
N TYR A 76 -15.39 7.00 -4.59
CA TYR A 76 -16.61 7.79 -4.48
C TYR A 76 -17.72 7.23 -5.37
N GLN A 77 -17.42 6.87 -6.63
CA GLN A 77 -18.39 6.20 -7.50
C GLN A 77 -18.89 4.88 -6.90
N TYR A 78 -18.01 4.10 -6.26
CA TYR A 78 -18.38 2.89 -5.55
C TYR A 78 -19.37 3.18 -4.42
N PHE A 79 -19.15 4.23 -3.62
CA PHE A 79 -20.09 4.62 -2.57
C PHE A 79 -21.46 5.01 -3.12
N VAL A 80 -21.51 5.73 -4.25
CA VAL A 80 -22.76 6.09 -4.92
C VAL A 80 -23.49 4.84 -5.42
N ASP A 81 -22.80 3.93 -6.11
CA ASP A 81 -23.37 2.68 -6.62
C ASP A 81 -23.86 1.77 -5.48
N SER A 82 -23.08 1.64 -4.40
CA SER A 82 -23.48 0.88 -3.21
C SER A 82 -24.74 1.46 -2.56
N TYR A 83 -24.83 2.79 -2.42
CA TYR A 83 -26.02 3.43 -1.86
C TYR A 83 -27.24 3.19 -2.75
N GLN A 84 -27.11 3.38 -4.07
CA GLN A 84 -28.22 3.15 -5.02
C GLN A 84 -28.70 1.70 -5.02
N ARG A 85 -27.78 0.74 -4.98
CA ARG A 85 -28.12 -0.68 -4.88
C ARG A 85 -28.83 -0.99 -3.57
N TRP A 86 -28.37 -0.41 -2.46
CA TRP A 86 -29.04 -0.56 -1.16
C TRP A 86 -30.46 0.01 -1.22
N VAL A 87 -30.67 1.23 -1.74
CA VAL A 87 -32.01 1.83 -1.91
C VAL A 87 -32.92 0.92 -2.73
N TYR A 88 -32.45 0.42 -3.88
CA TYR A 88 -33.20 -0.51 -4.72
C TYR A 88 -33.67 -1.75 -3.94
N TRP A 89 -32.80 -2.35 -3.13
CA TRP A 89 -33.18 -3.50 -2.29
C TRP A 89 -34.19 -3.13 -1.21
N GLN A 90 -34.09 -1.95 -0.59
CA GLN A 90 -35.06 -1.51 0.41
C GLN A 90 -36.46 -1.36 -0.21
N GLU A 91 -36.54 -0.75 -1.40
CA GLU A 91 -37.79 -0.62 -2.16
C GLU A 91 -38.37 -1.98 -2.54
N PHE A 92 -37.52 -2.91 -3.01
CA PHE A 92 -37.93 -4.27 -3.35
C PHE A 92 -38.56 -5.02 -2.15
N TYR A 93 -38.04 -4.80 -0.93
CA TYR A 93 -38.59 -5.37 0.31
C TYR A 93 -39.71 -4.52 0.94
N GLY A 94 -40.27 -3.54 0.20
CA GLY A 94 -41.41 -2.74 0.66
C GLY A 94 -41.05 -1.71 1.74
N ARG A 95 -39.78 -1.28 1.81
CA ARG A 95 -39.29 -0.24 2.74
C ARG A 95 -38.87 1.00 1.94
N PRO A 96 -39.81 1.80 1.43
CA PRO A 96 -39.49 2.95 0.60
C PRO A 96 -38.65 3.98 1.36
N ILE A 97 -37.58 4.45 0.72
CA ILE A 97 -36.65 5.43 1.29
C ILE A 97 -37.11 6.83 0.87
N VAL A 98 -37.63 7.61 1.82
CA VAL A 98 -38.16 8.96 1.55
C VAL A 98 -37.06 10.04 1.66
N ASN A 99 -36.05 9.80 2.51
CA ASN A 99 -34.97 10.75 2.78
C ASN A 99 -33.59 10.09 2.60
N LEU A 100 -32.52 10.89 2.57
CA LEU A 100 -31.15 10.37 2.53
C LEU A 100 -30.80 9.65 3.84
N GLU A 101 -30.86 8.32 3.84
CA GLU A 101 -30.67 7.46 5.03
C GLU A 101 -29.24 6.88 5.13
N LEU A 102 -28.22 7.74 5.12
CA LEU A 102 -26.80 7.31 5.13
C LEU A 102 -26.45 6.39 6.31
N GLY A 103 -26.98 6.68 7.50
CA GLY A 103 -26.67 5.90 8.70
C GLY A 103 -27.17 4.47 8.62
N ARG A 104 -28.33 4.27 8.00
CA ARG A 104 -28.93 2.96 7.81
C ARG A 104 -28.21 2.19 6.70
N TRP A 105 -27.87 2.87 5.60
CA TRP A 105 -27.01 2.32 4.55
C TRP A 105 -25.68 1.83 5.12
N LEU A 106 -24.94 2.67 5.86
CA LEU A 106 -23.65 2.31 6.46
C LEU A 106 -23.75 1.18 7.50
N ARG A 107 -24.91 1.01 8.14
CA ARG A 107 -25.15 -0.06 9.11
C ARG A 107 -25.48 -1.40 8.45
N GLU A 108 -26.25 -1.36 7.35
CA GLU A 108 -26.75 -2.55 6.66
C GLU A 108 -25.82 -3.03 5.54
N THR A 109 -24.85 -2.21 5.11
CA THR A 109 -23.86 -2.58 4.08
C THR A 109 -22.47 -2.78 4.69
N GLU A 110 -21.79 -3.85 4.26
CA GLU A 110 -20.41 -4.11 4.67
C GLU A 110 -19.45 -3.53 3.62
N LEU A 111 -19.43 -2.20 3.47
CA LEU A 111 -18.78 -1.49 2.35
C LEU A 111 -17.40 -2.03 1.98
N PHE A 112 -16.50 -2.21 2.95
CA PHE A 112 -15.15 -2.70 2.67
C PHE A 112 -15.15 -4.16 2.18
N ARG A 113 -15.97 -5.02 2.79
CA ARG A 113 -16.07 -6.42 2.40
C ARG A 113 -16.65 -6.53 1.00
N GLU A 114 -17.73 -5.80 0.72
CA GLU A 114 -18.39 -5.78 -0.58
C GLU A 114 -17.49 -5.21 -1.68
N ALA A 115 -16.76 -4.12 -1.40
CA ALA A 115 -15.80 -3.55 -2.34
C ALA A 115 -14.71 -4.56 -2.71
N TRP A 116 -14.09 -5.19 -1.71
CA TRP A 116 -13.04 -6.18 -1.94
C TRP A 116 -13.57 -7.45 -2.64
N LEU A 117 -14.77 -7.91 -2.30
CA LEU A 117 -15.41 -9.01 -3.02
C LEU A 117 -15.63 -8.65 -4.50
N ALA A 118 -16.20 -7.46 -4.76
CA ALA A 118 -16.39 -6.98 -6.13
C ALA A 118 -15.07 -6.91 -6.90
N ALA A 119 -13.97 -6.54 -6.24
CA ALA A 119 -12.65 -6.38 -6.84
C ALA A 119 -11.88 -7.69 -7.04
N ILE A 120 -12.13 -8.74 -6.26
CA ILE A 120 -11.37 -10.01 -6.28
C ILE A 120 -12.12 -11.15 -6.94
N VAL A 121 -13.46 -11.19 -6.86
CA VAL A 121 -14.25 -12.32 -7.37
C VAL A 121 -14.25 -12.30 -8.89
N GLY A 122 -13.65 -13.32 -9.49
CA GLY A 122 -13.51 -13.50 -10.93
C GLY A 122 -12.06 -13.37 -11.37
N VAL A 123 -11.57 -14.32 -12.18
CA VAL A 123 -10.15 -14.43 -12.54
C VAL A 123 -9.60 -13.16 -13.21
N HIS A 124 -10.41 -12.47 -14.01
CA HIS A 124 -10.05 -11.22 -14.68
C HIS A 124 -9.95 -10.03 -13.72
N ARG A 125 -10.83 -9.96 -12.71
CA ARG A 125 -10.77 -8.93 -11.66
C ARG A 125 -9.62 -9.19 -10.71
N TYR A 126 -9.43 -10.46 -10.34
CA TYR A 126 -8.32 -10.91 -9.52
C TYR A 126 -6.97 -10.59 -10.16
N TRP A 127 -6.83 -10.72 -11.48
CA TRP A 127 -5.59 -10.37 -12.19
C TRP A 127 -5.13 -8.93 -11.91
N TRP A 128 -6.06 -7.98 -11.87
CA TRP A 128 -5.76 -6.59 -11.51
C TRP A 128 -5.43 -6.47 -10.02
N THR A 129 -6.26 -7.03 -9.15
CA THR A 129 -6.15 -6.80 -7.70
C THR A 129 -5.01 -7.56 -7.04
N ALA A 130 -4.64 -8.74 -7.51
CA ALA A 130 -3.56 -9.58 -6.98
C ALA A 130 -2.20 -8.84 -6.93
N GLN A 131 -1.97 -7.93 -7.87
CA GLN A 131 -0.73 -7.17 -7.97
C GLN A 131 -0.54 -6.19 -6.81
N ILE A 132 -1.61 -5.78 -6.13
CA ILE A 132 -1.52 -4.82 -5.02
C ILE A 132 -0.75 -5.40 -3.83
N PHE A 133 -0.84 -6.72 -3.60
CA PHE A 133 -0.09 -7.41 -2.55
C PHE A 133 1.42 -7.35 -2.79
N LEU A 134 1.85 -7.47 -4.06
CA LEU A 134 3.24 -7.31 -4.46
C LEU A 134 3.75 -5.90 -4.14
N PHE A 135 2.96 -4.88 -4.47
CA PHE A 135 3.34 -3.49 -4.20
C PHE A 135 3.31 -3.15 -2.71
N ALA A 136 2.40 -3.73 -1.93
CA ALA A 136 2.38 -3.61 -0.48
C ALA A 136 3.68 -4.15 0.15
N CYS A 137 4.08 -5.37 -0.25
CA CYS A 137 5.37 -5.95 0.14
C CYS A 137 6.55 -5.06 -0.28
N GLY A 138 6.54 -4.59 -1.52
CA GLY A 138 7.61 -3.75 -2.05
C GLY A 138 7.75 -2.42 -1.32
N LEU A 139 6.63 -1.79 -0.95
CA LEU A 139 6.61 -0.58 -0.12
C LEU A 139 7.15 -0.88 1.28
N GLY A 140 6.67 -1.95 1.93
CA GLY A 140 7.14 -2.38 3.26
C GLY A 140 8.65 -2.62 3.28
N LEU A 141 9.18 -3.39 2.32
CA LEU A 141 10.62 -3.64 2.21
C LEU A 141 11.42 -2.35 1.96
N ASN A 142 10.94 -1.44 1.11
CA ASN A 142 11.65 -0.17 0.86
C ASN A 142 11.63 0.76 2.08
N LEU A 143 10.51 0.83 2.81
CA LEU A 143 10.41 1.60 4.05
C LEU A 143 11.47 1.14 5.06
N GLU A 144 11.62 -0.18 5.19
CA GLU A 144 12.55 -0.76 6.15
C GLU A 144 14.01 -0.67 5.71
N GLN A 145 14.29 -1.00 4.44
CA GLN A 145 15.65 -0.99 3.91
C GLN A 145 16.17 0.43 3.67
N LYS A 146 15.39 1.30 3.02
CA LYS A 146 15.84 2.65 2.64
C LYS A 146 15.38 3.71 3.62
N GLY A 147 14.14 3.63 4.11
CA GLY A 147 13.59 4.64 5.00
C GLY A 147 14.35 4.71 6.32
N THR A 148 14.54 3.57 6.97
CA THR A 148 15.26 3.50 8.25
C THR A 148 16.73 3.90 8.11
N ARG A 149 17.41 3.45 7.05
CA ARG A 149 18.83 3.82 6.81
C ARG A 149 19.03 5.31 6.55
N LYS A 150 18.03 5.96 5.94
CA LYS A 150 18.01 7.42 5.80
C LYS A 150 17.50 8.15 7.05
N GLY A 151 17.13 7.45 8.12
CA GLY A 151 16.67 8.05 9.36
C GLY A 151 15.25 8.64 9.29
N ILE A 152 14.41 8.16 8.36
CA ILE A 152 13.01 8.56 8.28
C ILE A 152 12.25 7.98 9.48
N LYS A 153 11.85 8.84 10.41
CA LYS A 153 11.31 8.42 11.73
C LYS A 153 9.94 7.75 11.67
N HIS A 154 9.09 8.12 10.71
CA HIS A 154 7.68 7.76 10.69
C HIS A 154 7.33 6.83 9.52
N THR A 155 8.10 5.76 9.30
CA THR A 155 7.83 4.77 8.24
C THR A 155 6.46 4.12 8.36
N TRP A 156 5.98 3.91 9.60
CA TRP A 156 4.65 3.38 9.88
C TRP A 156 3.52 4.21 9.27
N ALA A 157 3.67 5.54 9.21
CA ALA A 157 2.65 6.42 8.69
C ALA A 157 2.47 6.21 7.18
N PHE A 158 3.56 6.03 6.44
CA PHE A 158 3.50 5.71 5.01
C PHE A 158 2.88 4.33 4.79
N MET A 159 3.22 3.34 5.61
CA MET A 159 2.64 2.01 5.46
C MET A 159 1.14 1.99 5.76
N LEU A 160 0.73 2.64 6.85
CA LEU A 160 -0.67 2.76 7.22
C LEU A 160 -1.45 3.56 6.17
N LEU A 161 -0.88 4.65 5.64
CA LEU A 161 -1.48 5.41 4.55
C LEU A 161 -1.68 4.54 3.29
N GLY A 162 -0.70 3.69 2.96
CA GLY A 162 -0.79 2.76 1.84
C GLY A 162 -1.95 1.77 1.98
N GLN A 163 -2.18 1.30 3.21
CA GLN A 163 -3.27 0.35 3.51
C GLN A 163 -4.66 1.00 3.55
N VAL A 164 -4.77 2.23 4.07
CA VAL A 164 -6.07 2.89 4.27
C VAL A 164 -6.50 3.80 3.14
N VAL A 165 -5.58 4.27 2.29
CA VAL A 165 -5.88 5.22 1.19
C VAL A 165 -5.58 4.61 -0.17
N ALA A 166 -4.30 4.47 -0.50
CA ALA A 166 -3.82 3.90 -1.78
C ALA A 166 -2.32 3.64 -1.69
N ILE A 167 -1.85 2.51 -2.19
CA ILE A 167 -0.44 2.12 -2.09
C ILE A 167 0.42 3.00 -2.97
N SER A 168 -0.03 3.34 -4.18
CA SER A 168 0.71 4.22 -5.07
C SER A 168 0.87 5.63 -4.49
N PHE A 169 -0.17 6.17 -3.85
CA PHE A 169 -0.11 7.48 -3.22
C PHE A 169 0.94 7.50 -2.11
N ALA A 170 0.87 6.53 -1.19
CA ALA A 170 1.84 6.40 -0.11
C ALA A 170 3.27 6.16 -0.62
N THR A 171 3.43 5.36 -1.67
CA THR A 171 4.73 5.10 -2.30
C THR A 171 5.33 6.39 -2.86
N ASN A 172 4.56 7.18 -3.60
CA ASN A 172 5.04 8.46 -4.15
C ASN A 172 5.47 9.44 -3.03
N LEU A 173 4.67 9.58 -1.97
CA LEU A 173 5.05 10.42 -0.82
C LEU A 173 6.32 9.92 -0.12
N PHE A 174 6.48 8.60 -0.01
CA PHE A 174 7.69 8.00 0.54
C PHE A 174 8.92 8.26 -0.35
N LEU A 175 8.78 8.16 -1.67
CA LEU A 175 9.86 8.47 -2.60
C LEU A 175 10.26 9.95 -2.53
N ILE A 176 9.30 10.88 -2.39
CA ILE A 176 9.59 12.29 -2.12
C ILE A 176 10.40 12.41 -0.81
N SER A 177 9.98 11.72 0.25
CA SER A 177 10.72 11.70 1.52
C SER A 177 12.17 11.23 1.33
N LEU A 178 12.40 10.18 0.54
CA LEU A 178 13.73 9.69 0.20
C LEU A 178 14.56 10.71 -0.57
N LEU A 179 13.95 11.50 -1.45
CA LEU A 179 14.64 12.54 -2.23
C LEU A 179 15.01 13.75 -1.36
N LEU A 180 14.16 14.12 -0.40
CA LEU A 180 14.39 15.25 0.50
C LEU A 180 15.34 14.92 1.65
N THR A 181 15.49 13.64 1.99
CA THR A 181 16.38 13.21 3.08
C THR A 181 17.83 13.10 2.59
N PRO A 182 18.79 13.87 3.17
CA PRO A 182 20.20 13.80 2.83
C PRO A 182 20.75 12.38 2.94
N LYS A 183 21.77 12.04 2.14
CA LYS A 183 22.52 10.79 2.33
C LYS A 183 23.21 10.88 3.70
N SER A 184 22.84 10.02 4.64
CA SER A 184 23.45 10.01 5.97
C SER A 184 24.88 9.48 5.86
N CYS A 185 25.88 10.35 5.96
CA CYS A 185 27.31 10.00 5.99
C CYS A 185 27.78 9.53 7.39
N LYS A 186 26.91 8.93 8.21
CA LYS A 186 27.38 8.43 9.51
C LYS A 186 28.05 7.07 9.34
N PRO A 187 29.38 6.95 9.52
CA PRO A 187 30.02 5.65 9.58
C PRO A 187 29.44 4.89 10.77
N ALA A 188 29.23 3.58 10.59
CA ALA A 188 28.78 2.68 11.65
C ALA A 188 29.72 2.84 12.85
N GLN A 189 29.20 3.34 13.98
CA GLN A 189 29.92 3.34 15.25
C GLN A 189 30.22 1.87 15.60
N LYS A 190 31.51 1.51 15.58
CA LYS A 190 31.99 0.13 15.73
C LYS A 190 31.96 -0.42 17.16
N ASP A 191 31.59 0.38 18.16
CA ASP A 191 32.01 0.06 19.54
C ASP A 191 30.87 -0.14 20.56
N ALA A 192 29.64 -0.41 20.11
CA ALA A 192 28.59 -0.80 21.06
C ALA A 192 28.70 -2.30 21.41
N PRO A 193 28.80 -2.68 22.69
CA PRO A 193 28.90 -4.08 23.11
C PRO A 193 27.62 -4.84 22.72
N ARG A 194 27.77 -5.84 21.84
CA ARG A 194 26.75 -6.82 21.44
C ARG A 194 26.07 -7.41 22.68
N LYS A 195 24.86 -6.96 23.01
CA LYS A 195 24.10 -7.51 24.14
C LYS A 195 22.65 -7.79 23.78
N ASN A 196 22.34 -9.08 23.85
CA ASN A 196 21.07 -9.80 23.78
C ASN A 196 20.30 -9.86 22.45
N LYS A 197 20.13 -11.12 22.03
CA LYS A 197 19.54 -11.64 20.79
C LYS A 197 18.02 -11.47 20.79
N TRP A 198 17.51 -10.30 20.43
CA TRP A 198 16.10 -10.20 20.02
C TRP A 198 15.94 -10.74 18.58
N ILE A 199 14.72 -11.12 18.23
CA ILE A 199 14.37 -11.51 16.86
C ILE A 199 14.79 -10.37 15.93
N GLY A 200 15.70 -10.66 14.98
CA GLY A 200 16.21 -9.63 14.08
C GLY A 200 15.07 -9.00 13.26
N PRO A 201 15.10 -7.69 12.98
CA PRO A 201 14.07 -7.00 12.17
C PRO A 201 13.81 -7.69 10.82
N TRP A 202 14.83 -8.33 10.25
CA TRP A 202 14.74 -9.15 9.04
C TRP A 202 13.71 -10.29 9.16
N LEU A 203 13.58 -10.94 10.32
CA LEU A 203 12.64 -12.06 10.50
C LEU A 203 11.19 -11.55 10.54
N LEU A 204 10.95 -10.40 11.18
CA LEU A 204 9.64 -9.76 11.18
C LEU A 204 9.24 -9.34 9.75
N ASN A 205 10.17 -8.81 8.97
CA ASN A 205 9.95 -8.55 7.55
C ASN A 205 9.70 -9.83 6.74
N PHE A 206 10.43 -10.90 7.02
CA PHE A 206 10.21 -12.18 6.36
C PHE A 206 8.80 -12.72 6.64
N ILE A 207 8.34 -12.65 7.90
CA ILE A 207 6.97 -12.97 8.29
C ILE A 207 5.97 -12.07 7.56
N ALA A 208 6.26 -10.77 7.42
CA ALA A 208 5.39 -9.84 6.71
C ALA A 208 5.28 -10.16 5.21
N VAL A 209 6.40 -10.50 4.56
CA VAL A 209 6.43 -10.94 3.15
C VAL A 209 5.61 -12.22 2.99
N PHE A 210 5.86 -13.24 3.81
CA PHE A 210 5.13 -14.50 3.73
C PHE A 210 3.64 -14.31 4.05
N GLY A 211 3.32 -13.58 5.13
CA GLY A 211 1.96 -13.28 5.55
C GLY A 211 1.19 -12.40 4.56
N THR A 212 1.87 -11.73 3.62
CA THR A 212 1.21 -10.98 2.54
C THR A 212 1.06 -11.82 1.28
N LEU A 213 2.08 -12.60 0.90
CA LEU A 213 2.02 -13.45 -0.29
C LEU A 213 1.10 -14.64 -0.08
N TRP A 214 1.09 -15.27 1.08
CA TRP A 214 0.25 -16.44 1.36
C TRP A 214 -1.25 -16.14 1.11
N PRO A 215 -1.86 -15.09 1.69
CA PRO A 215 -3.24 -14.74 1.39
C PRO A 215 -3.48 -14.43 -0.08
N ALA A 216 -2.54 -13.79 -0.77
CA ALA A 216 -2.66 -13.55 -2.20
C ALA A 216 -2.76 -14.89 -2.97
N TYR A 217 -1.93 -15.88 -2.66
CA TYR A 217 -2.05 -17.20 -3.27
C TYR A 217 -3.38 -17.89 -2.90
N SER A 218 -3.80 -17.84 -1.64
CA SER A 218 -5.07 -18.45 -1.20
C SER A 218 -6.29 -17.83 -1.84
N LEU A 219 -6.30 -16.51 -2.08
CA LEU A 219 -7.42 -15.82 -2.74
C LEU A 219 -7.58 -16.21 -4.22
N GLN A 220 -6.54 -16.80 -4.83
CA GLN A 220 -6.63 -17.32 -6.19
C GLN A 220 -7.34 -18.68 -6.28
N ASP A 221 -7.51 -19.38 -5.15
CA ASP A 221 -8.08 -20.72 -5.16
C ASP A 221 -9.52 -20.71 -5.73
N PRO A 222 -9.92 -21.75 -6.49
CA PRO A 222 -11.24 -21.80 -7.13
C PRO A 222 -12.42 -21.59 -6.17
N GLU A 223 -12.26 -21.94 -4.89
CA GLU A 223 -13.25 -21.70 -3.84
C GLU A 223 -13.60 -20.20 -3.67
N PHE A 224 -12.62 -19.30 -3.82
CA PHE A 224 -12.82 -17.86 -3.72
C PHE A 224 -13.17 -17.19 -5.04
N GLN A 225 -12.86 -17.85 -6.16
CA GLN A 225 -13.13 -17.36 -7.51
C GLN A 225 -14.51 -17.76 -8.03
N ALA A 226 -15.22 -18.65 -7.32
CA ALA A 226 -16.57 -19.07 -7.68
C ALA A 226 -17.59 -17.89 -7.57
N PRO A 227 -18.68 -17.92 -8.33
CA PRO A 227 -19.64 -16.83 -8.38
C PRO A 227 -20.32 -16.56 -7.02
N PRO A 228 -20.78 -15.31 -6.79
CA PRO A 228 -21.16 -14.78 -5.47
C PRO A 228 -22.41 -15.40 -4.82
N HIS A 229 -23.11 -16.34 -5.49
CA HIS A 229 -24.27 -17.01 -4.91
C HIS A 229 -23.90 -18.13 -3.92
N ILE A 230 -22.62 -18.52 -3.87
CA ILE A 230 -22.09 -19.42 -2.85
C ILE A 230 -21.58 -18.54 -1.70
N LEU A 231 -22.15 -18.68 -0.51
CA LEU A 231 -21.74 -17.96 0.70
C LEU A 231 -20.21 -17.94 0.83
N HIS A 232 -19.59 -16.78 0.57
CA HIS A 232 -18.14 -16.67 0.69
C HIS A 232 -17.72 -17.03 2.12
N PRO A 233 -16.71 -17.90 2.27
CA PRO A 233 -16.37 -18.44 3.58
C PRO A 233 -15.94 -17.31 4.52
N PRO A 234 -16.20 -17.44 5.85
CA PRO A 234 -15.75 -16.49 6.88
C PRO A 234 -14.21 -16.35 6.96
N ARG A 235 -13.48 -17.01 6.06
CA ARG A 235 -12.02 -16.90 5.87
C ARG A 235 -11.65 -15.73 4.97
N PHE A 236 -12.52 -15.26 4.07
CA PHE A 236 -12.21 -14.20 3.10
C PHE A 236 -11.67 -12.93 3.77
N LEU A 237 -12.45 -12.36 4.72
CA LEU A 237 -12.04 -11.14 5.41
C LEU A 237 -10.77 -11.35 6.24
N ARG A 238 -10.59 -12.54 6.82
CA ARG A 238 -9.36 -12.88 7.57
C ARG A 238 -8.14 -12.86 6.66
N LEU A 239 -8.24 -13.44 5.46
CA LEU A 239 -7.15 -13.42 4.48
C LEU A 239 -6.77 -12.00 4.08
N LEU A 240 -7.76 -11.12 3.88
CA LEU A 240 -7.50 -9.71 3.56
C LEU A 240 -6.89 -8.93 4.72
N LEU A 241 -7.26 -9.24 5.97
CA LEU A 241 -6.75 -8.54 7.14
C LEU A 241 -5.31 -8.93 7.48
N VAL A 242 -4.85 -10.15 7.16
CA VAL A 242 -3.49 -10.59 7.51
C VAL A 242 -2.40 -9.63 7.00
N PRO A 243 -2.36 -9.24 5.70
CA PRO A 243 -1.39 -8.25 5.19
C PRO A 243 -1.39 -6.95 5.98
N HIS A 244 -2.58 -6.46 6.37
CA HIS A 244 -2.71 -5.20 7.10
C HIS A 244 -1.95 -5.26 8.43
N PHE A 245 -2.17 -6.34 9.19
CA PHE A 245 -1.50 -6.55 10.47
C PHE A 245 0.00 -6.81 10.34
N VAL A 246 0.41 -7.77 9.49
CA VAL A 246 1.80 -8.21 9.44
C VAL A 246 2.73 -7.13 8.88
N LEU A 247 2.28 -6.35 7.90
CA LEU A 247 3.07 -5.28 7.31
C LEU A 247 3.23 -4.05 8.23
N LEU A 248 2.33 -3.86 9.20
CA LEU A 248 2.44 -2.78 10.18
C LEU A 248 3.25 -3.17 11.42
N LEU A 249 3.44 -4.46 11.67
CA LEU A 249 4.06 -4.96 12.89
C LEU A 249 5.45 -4.37 13.12
N LEU A 250 6.33 -4.43 12.12
CA LEU A 250 7.69 -3.90 12.26
C LEU A 250 7.75 -2.36 12.29
N PRO A 251 7.07 -1.62 11.39
CA PRO A 251 7.04 -0.16 11.48
C PRO A 251 6.51 0.37 12.82
N ILE A 252 5.48 -0.27 13.39
CA ILE A 252 4.94 0.09 14.70
C ILE A 252 5.93 -0.31 15.81
N ALA A 253 6.53 -1.50 15.73
CA ALA A 253 7.55 -1.92 16.69
C ALA A 253 8.71 -0.92 16.75
N ARG A 254 9.16 -0.37 15.62
CA ARG A 254 10.19 0.68 15.56
C ARG A 254 9.73 2.03 16.13
N ALA A 255 8.44 2.34 16.05
CA ALA A 255 7.89 3.57 16.61
C ALA A 255 7.77 3.53 18.14
N VAL A 256 7.53 2.33 18.70
CA VAL A 256 7.25 2.15 20.14
C VAL A 256 8.47 1.66 20.91
N LEU A 257 9.29 0.78 20.33
CA LEU A 257 10.43 0.17 21.01
C LEU A 257 11.69 1.03 20.87
N PRO A 258 12.52 1.11 21.93
CA PRO A 258 13.84 1.73 21.85
C PRO A 258 14.71 1.12 20.74
N THR A 259 15.48 1.97 20.04
CA THR A 259 16.32 1.58 18.89
C THR A 259 17.27 0.41 19.19
N LYS A 260 17.73 0.28 20.44
CA LYS A 260 18.57 -0.83 20.92
C LYS A 260 17.97 -2.23 20.72
N TYR A 261 16.65 -2.34 20.58
CA TYR A 261 15.98 -3.63 20.36
C TYR A 261 15.72 -3.92 18.88
N VAL A 262 15.78 -2.92 18.00
CA VAL A 262 15.35 -3.04 16.59
C VAL A 262 16.44 -2.55 15.61
N SER A 263 17.70 -2.56 16.04
CA SER A 263 18.85 -2.15 15.22
C SER A 263 19.37 -3.28 14.34
N ASP A 264 19.67 -2.94 13.09
CA ASP A 264 20.37 -3.82 12.16
C ASP A 264 21.89 -3.76 12.47
N GLU A 265 22.35 -4.51 13.46
CA GLU A 265 23.77 -4.48 13.91
C GLU A 265 24.75 -5.06 12.86
N ASP A 266 24.29 -5.98 12.01
CA ASP A 266 25.07 -6.58 10.93
C ASP A 266 24.50 -6.13 9.58
N VAL A 267 24.93 -4.94 9.13
CA VAL A 267 24.49 -4.34 7.86
C VAL A 267 24.71 -5.28 6.67
N PRO A 268 25.88 -5.96 6.51
CA PRO A 268 26.08 -6.93 5.44
C PRO A 268 25.11 -8.11 5.47
N PHE A 269 24.83 -8.69 6.65
CA PHE A 269 23.83 -9.76 6.77
C PHE A 269 22.43 -9.25 6.44
N ALA A 270 22.04 -8.11 7.00
CA ALA A 270 20.75 -7.50 6.73
C ALA A 270 20.55 -7.26 5.23
N ASP A 271 21.56 -6.71 4.54
CA ASP A 271 21.51 -6.52 3.09
C ASP A 271 21.28 -7.81 2.32
N ARG A 272 21.98 -8.89 2.65
CA ARG A 272 21.75 -10.20 2.03
C ARG A 272 20.33 -10.72 2.31
N ALA A 273 19.84 -10.56 3.53
CA ALA A 273 18.48 -10.98 3.89
C ALA A 273 17.41 -10.16 3.14
N TYR A 274 17.55 -8.84 3.05
CA TYR A 274 16.65 -7.99 2.28
C TYR A 274 16.69 -8.30 0.79
N ASN A 275 17.87 -8.55 0.21
CA ASN A 275 18.00 -8.97 -1.19
C ASN A 275 17.31 -10.32 -1.44
N PHE A 276 17.45 -11.27 -0.51
CA PHE A 276 16.73 -12.54 -0.57
C PHE A 276 15.20 -12.34 -0.49
N MET A 277 14.72 -11.49 0.42
CA MET A 277 13.29 -11.16 0.51
C MET A 277 12.77 -10.45 -0.75
N TRP A 278 13.57 -9.57 -1.37
CA TRP A 278 13.24 -8.98 -2.67
C TRP A 278 13.09 -10.04 -3.76
N ASN A 279 13.99 -11.04 -3.79
CA ASN A 279 13.87 -12.15 -4.73
C ASN A 279 12.60 -12.98 -4.49
N ILE A 280 12.20 -13.20 -3.23
CA ILE A 280 10.93 -13.84 -2.89
C ILE A 280 9.74 -13.00 -3.36
N VAL A 281 9.77 -11.69 -3.11
CA VAL A 281 8.68 -10.78 -3.50
C VAL A 281 8.54 -10.71 -5.02
N ILE A 282 9.64 -10.53 -5.75
CA ILE A 282 9.65 -10.47 -7.23
C ILE A 282 9.30 -11.85 -7.82
N GLY A 283 9.93 -12.93 -7.36
CA GLY A 283 9.69 -14.28 -7.87
C GLY A 283 8.29 -14.78 -7.52
N GLY A 284 7.86 -14.61 -6.28
CA GLY A 284 6.53 -14.96 -5.79
C GLY A 284 5.43 -14.11 -6.42
N GLY A 285 5.63 -12.80 -6.56
CA GLY A 285 4.71 -11.89 -7.25
C GLY A 285 4.64 -12.18 -8.75
N GLY A 286 5.79 -12.43 -9.40
CA GLY A 286 5.85 -12.83 -10.81
C GLY A 286 5.10 -14.14 -11.06
N MET A 287 5.31 -15.15 -10.21
CA MET A 287 4.57 -16.41 -10.28
C MET A 287 3.06 -16.23 -10.05
N LEU A 288 2.66 -15.36 -9.11
CA LEU A 288 1.25 -15.04 -8.88
C LEU A 288 0.61 -14.42 -10.13
N VAL A 289 1.27 -13.42 -10.72
CA VAL A 289 0.81 -12.76 -11.96
C VAL A 289 0.78 -13.74 -13.12
N LEU A 290 1.79 -14.61 -13.27
CA LEU A 290 1.81 -15.64 -14.31
C LEU A 290 0.63 -16.62 -14.16
N LYS A 291 0.37 -17.12 -12.95
CA LYS A 291 -0.78 -18.00 -12.68
C LYS A 291 -2.10 -17.29 -12.96
N ALA A 292 -2.27 -16.04 -12.53
CA ALA A 292 -3.47 -15.25 -12.81
C ALA A 292 -3.64 -15.02 -14.32
N SER A 293 -2.55 -14.73 -15.03
CA SER A 293 -2.54 -14.52 -16.48
C SER A 293 -2.91 -15.79 -17.23
N ALA A 294 -2.40 -16.94 -16.80
CA ALA A 294 -2.76 -18.25 -17.37
C ALA A 294 -4.24 -18.57 -17.14
N ALA A 295 -4.80 -18.26 -15.97
CA ALA A 295 -6.22 -18.45 -15.68
C ALA A 295 -7.11 -17.58 -16.60
N VAL A 296 -6.81 -16.27 -16.71
CA VAL A 296 -7.53 -15.35 -17.60
C VAL A 296 -7.42 -15.78 -19.06
N TRP A 297 -6.21 -16.13 -19.51
CA TRP A 297 -5.99 -16.56 -20.89
C TRP A 297 -6.83 -17.79 -21.26
N ARG A 298 -6.89 -18.78 -20.36
CA ARG A 298 -7.63 -20.02 -20.59
C ARG A 298 -9.15 -19.81 -20.66
N GLU A 299 -9.69 -18.88 -19.89
CA GLU A 299 -11.15 -18.71 -19.74
C GLU A 299 -11.73 -17.64 -20.67
N PHE A 300 -11.01 -16.52 -20.87
CA PHE A 300 -11.54 -15.34 -21.56
C PHE A 300 -10.60 -14.73 -22.61
N GLY A 301 -9.31 -15.08 -22.58
CA GLY A 301 -8.28 -14.36 -23.34
C GLY A 301 -7.93 -13.00 -22.71
N PHE A 302 -6.88 -12.33 -23.20
CA PHE A 302 -6.40 -11.06 -22.61
C PHE A 302 -7.23 -9.82 -22.99
N SER A 303 -8.09 -9.91 -24.00
CA SER A 303 -8.94 -8.79 -24.42
C SER A 303 -9.92 -8.33 -23.34
N VAL A 304 -10.25 -9.22 -22.38
CA VAL A 304 -11.16 -8.91 -21.26
C VAL A 304 -10.54 -7.96 -20.22
N LEU A 305 -9.21 -7.87 -20.14
CA LEU A 305 -8.53 -7.18 -19.03
C LEU A 305 -8.83 -5.67 -19.00
N VAL A 306 -8.85 -5.02 -20.16
CA VAL A 306 -9.12 -3.58 -20.24
C VAL A 306 -10.59 -3.26 -19.91
N PRO A 307 -11.60 -3.92 -20.51
CA PRO A 307 -13.00 -3.75 -20.10
C PRO A 307 -13.23 -4.04 -18.61
N THR A 308 -12.57 -5.05 -18.06
CA THR A 308 -12.65 -5.43 -16.64
C THR A 308 -12.29 -4.26 -15.72
N LEU A 309 -11.29 -3.46 -16.09
CA LEU A 309 -10.85 -2.31 -15.31
C LEU A 309 -11.98 -1.30 -15.08
N PHE A 310 -13.00 -1.27 -15.93
CA PHE A 310 -14.15 -0.36 -15.87
C PHE A 310 -15.47 -1.07 -15.54
N GLU A 311 -15.44 -2.36 -15.22
CA GLU A 311 -16.65 -3.16 -14.98
C GLU A 311 -17.35 -2.74 -13.68
N THR A 312 -16.57 -2.49 -12.61
CA THR A 312 -17.10 -1.99 -11.34
C THR A 312 -16.16 -0.91 -10.79
N PRO A 313 -16.69 0.14 -10.13
CA PRO A 313 -15.84 1.17 -9.54
C PRO A 313 -14.84 0.64 -8.51
N ALA A 314 -15.16 -0.46 -7.82
CA ALA A 314 -14.23 -1.11 -6.88
C ALA A 314 -13.00 -1.69 -7.60
N VAL A 315 -13.21 -2.40 -8.73
CA VAL A 315 -12.11 -2.90 -9.57
C VAL A 315 -11.32 -1.73 -10.14
N SER A 316 -12.00 -0.69 -10.62
CA SER A 316 -11.35 0.50 -11.18
C SER A 316 -10.44 1.18 -10.16
N SER A 317 -10.91 1.37 -8.92
CA SER A 317 -10.11 1.98 -7.86
C SER A 317 -8.80 1.24 -7.62
N VAL A 318 -8.85 -0.09 -7.45
CA VAL A 318 -7.64 -0.90 -7.17
C VAL A 318 -6.77 -1.06 -8.42
N GLY A 319 -7.38 -1.27 -9.60
CA GLY A 319 -6.65 -1.44 -10.85
C GLY A 319 -5.87 -0.18 -11.25
N TRP A 320 -6.45 1.01 -11.07
CA TRP A 320 -5.72 2.27 -11.27
C TRP A 320 -4.61 2.47 -10.23
N ASP A 321 -4.80 2.06 -8.97
CA ASP A 321 -3.72 2.08 -7.97
C ASP A 321 -2.53 1.19 -8.41
N VAL A 322 -2.81 0.02 -8.98
CA VAL A 322 -1.80 -0.89 -9.56
C VAL A 322 -1.08 -0.25 -10.76
N ILE A 323 -1.81 0.40 -11.68
CA ILE A 323 -1.20 1.12 -12.81
C ILE A 323 -0.26 2.22 -12.30
N PHE A 324 -0.70 3.03 -11.34
CA PHE A 324 0.16 4.06 -10.75
C PHE A 324 1.35 3.48 -10.00
N CYS A 325 1.21 2.33 -9.33
CA CYS A 325 2.34 1.63 -8.72
C CYS A 325 3.39 1.27 -9.79
N TRP A 326 3.00 0.65 -10.90
CA TRP A 326 3.92 0.32 -12.00
C TRP A 326 4.62 1.55 -12.56
N ILE A 327 3.88 2.62 -12.86
CA ILE A 327 4.43 3.89 -13.36
C ILE A 327 5.42 4.48 -12.36
N THR A 328 5.07 4.48 -11.07
CA THR A 328 5.90 5.02 -9.98
C THR A 328 7.20 4.26 -9.85
N TRP A 329 7.15 2.91 -9.82
CA TRP A 329 8.36 2.08 -9.71
C TRP A 329 9.25 2.19 -10.95
N TYR A 330 8.67 2.27 -12.15
CA TYR A 330 9.43 2.50 -13.37
C TYR A 330 10.12 3.87 -13.38
N ALA A 331 9.40 4.93 -13.01
CA ALA A 331 9.94 6.28 -12.89
C ALA A 331 11.07 6.33 -11.84
N TRP A 332 10.88 5.68 -10.69
CA TRP A 332 11.90 5.56 -9.66
C TRP A 332 13.16 4.84 -10.16
N TRP A 333 13.01 3.73 -10.87
CA TRP A 333 14.15 3.01 -11.47
C TRP A 333 14.95 3.89 -12.43
N LYS A 334 14.27 4.69 -13.27
CA LYS A 334 14.94 5.65 -14.16
C LYS A 334 15.69 6.74 -13.39
N VAL A 335 15.06 7.30 -12.35
CA VAL A 335 15.69 8.32 -11.48
C VAL A 335 16.95 7.76 -10.79
N GLN A 336 16.91 6.50 -10.33
CA GLN A 336 18.07 5.86 -9.70
C GLN A 336 19.22 5.61 -10.67
N LYS A 337 18.94 5.23 -11.92
CA LYS A 337 19.97 5.01 -12.95
C LYS A 337 20.72 6.30 -13.30
N VAL A 338 19.99 7.38 -13.58
CA VAL A 338 20.61 8.69 -13.89
C VAL A 338 21.52 9.14 -12.74
N SER A 339 21.09 8.98 -11.49
CA SER A 339 21.92 9.31 -10.33
C SER A 339 23.18 8.44 -10.19
N PHE A 340 23.23 7.26 -10.78
CA PHE A 340 24.41 6.40 -10.76
C PHE A 340 25.39 6.81 -11.86
N ASP A 341 24.89 7.06 -13.06
CA ASP A 341 25.67 7.51 -14.20
C ASP A 341 26.32 8.89 -13.94
N ASP A 342 25.57 9.81 -13.30
CA ASP A 342 26.09 11.13 -12.89
C ASP A 342 27.26 11.02 -11.89
N VAL A 343 27.28 10.01 -11.03
CA VAL A 343 28.37 9.81 -10.05
C VAL A 343 29.62 9.26 -10.74
N ILE A 344 29.46 8.26 -11.62
CA ILE A 344 30.58 7.69 -12.38
C ILE A 344 31.20 8.74 -13.32
N GLY A 345 30.39 9.58 -13.95
CA GLY A 345 30.88 10.63 -14.84
C GLY A 345 31.71 11.71 -14.12
N VAL A 346 31.44 11.96 -12.83
CA VAL A 346 32.23 12.91 -12.03
C VAL A 346 33.57 12.31 -11.63
N GLU A 347 33.61 11.04 -11.19
CA GLU A 347 34.88 10.37 -10.82
C GLU A 347 35.83 10.24 -12.02
N GLY A 348 35.33 9.88 -13.21
CA GLY A 348 36.16 9.80 -14.41
C GLY A 348 36.77 11.15 -14.83
N SER A 349 36.06 12.26 -14.61
CA SER A 349 36.56 13.60 -14.94
C SER A 349 37.58 14.17 -13.94
N VAL A 350 37.65 13.60 -12.74
CA VAL A 350 38.62 13.97 -11.70
C VAL A 350 39.92 13.20 -11.91
N GLU A 351 39.84 11.89 -12.20
CA GLU A 351 41.04 11.09 -12.53
C GLU A 351 41.73 11.59 -13.80
N GLU A 352 40.99 11.95 -14.84
CA GLU A 352 41.59 12.43 -16.10
C GLU A 352 42.34 13.76 -15.92
N LYS A 353 41.91 14.61 -14.98
CA LYS A 353 42.61 15.87 -14.64
C LYS A 353 43.81 15.68 -13.72
N GLU A 354 43.80 14.67 -12.84
CA GLU A 354 44.97 14.36 -12.02
C GLU A 354 46.10 13.76 -12.86
N VAL A 355 45.76 12.94 -13.87
CA VAL A 355 46.75 12.37 -14.81
C VAL A 355 47.37 13.44 -15.72
N GLU A 356 46.58 14.41 -16.21
CA GLU A 356 47.10 15.52 -17.04
C GLU A 356 48.04 16.47 -16.27
N VAL A 357 47.85 16.59 -14.95
CA VAL A 357 48.69 17.43 -14.07
C VAL A 357 49.98 16.71 -13.66
N GLU A 358 50.00 15.37 -13.63
CA GLU A 358 51.22 14.59 -13.40
C GLU A 358 52.11 14.50 -14.66
N GLU A 359 51.56 14.52 -15.87
CA GLU A 359 52.36 14.50 -17.11
C GLU A 359 53.01 15.87 -17.46
N THR A 360 52.66 16.94 -16.74
CA THR A 360 53.16 18.30 -17.01
C THR A 360 54.17 18.85 -15.98
N ASN A 361 54.64 18.01 -15.05
CA ASN A 361 55.80 18.27 -14.17
C ASN A 361 56.92 17.25 -14.42
#